data_AF-A0A9D1TAA9-F1
#
_entry.id   AF-A0A9D1TAA9-F1
#
_cell.length_a   1.000
_cell.length_b   1.000
_cell.length_c   1.000
_cell.angle_alpha   90.00
_cell.angle_beta   90.00
_cell.angle_gamma   90.00
#
_symmetry.space_group_name_H-M   'P 1'
#
loop_
_entity.id
_entity.type
_entity.pdbx_description
1 polymer ?
#
loop_
_entity_poly.entity_id
_entity_poly.type
_entity_poly.pdbx_seq_one_letter_code
_entity_poly.pdbx_strand_id
1 'polypeptide(L)'
;MKKLFIGALAVCLTAALSACQKKADDSLEADLRVSLDTLIQGEDLQDSYIYETDLWNSVQGGSPELDAVRSKITYKITDAEEGSAKVQFFAPDVLTILETAVSEGAGDTQELLDALEDSLRGSFPIKEFQTELELRQVEDHWYLLPNDELNNALSGGLMEAYTDHIREWIDGQGGDPS
;
A
#
# COMPACT_ATOMS: atom_id res chain seq x y z
N MET A 1 -63.98 12.40 -39.72
CA MET A 1 -62.73 13.11 -39.37
C MET A 1 -62.00 12.33 -38.29
N LYS A 2 -60.70 12.11 -38.54
CA LYS A 2 -59.59 11.80 -37.62
C LYS A 2 -59.57 10.45 -36.85
N LYS A 3 -58.54 9.68 -37.24
CA LYS A 3 -57.96 8.45 -36.69
C LYS A 3 -57.16 8.75 -35.41
N LEU A 4 -57.07 7.81 -34.47
CA LEU A 4 -56.01 7.71 -33.44
C LEU A 4 -55.79 6.20 -33.19
N PHE A 5 -54.93 5.54 -33.96
CA PHE A 5 -53.53 5.19 -33.66
C PHE A 5 -53.31 4.45 -32.32
N ILE A 6 -53.36 3.12 -32.44
CA ILE A 6 -52.77 2.13 -31.52
C ILE A 6 -51.30 1.99 -31.92
N GLY A 7 -50.37 2.10 -30.97
CA GLY A 7 -48.97 1.71 -31.20
C GLY A 7 -47.96 2.46 -30.34
N ALA A 8 -47.53 1.81 -29.26
CA ALA A 8 -46.29 1.98 -28.47
C ALA A 8 -46.61 1.36 -27.10
N LEU A 9 -45.84 0.48 -26.47
CA LEU A 9 -44.39 0.39 -26.43
C LEU A 9 -44.06 -0.99 -25.83
N ALA A 10 -43.68 -1.95 -26.66
CA ALA A 10 -43.16 -3.24 -26.24
C ALA A 10 -41.63 -3.24 -26.35
N VAL A 11 -40.95 -2.46 -25.50
CA VAL A 11 -39.48 -2.53 -25.33
C VAL A 11 -39.13 -2.03 -23.92
N CYS A 12 -39.21 -2.90 -22.91
CA CYS A 12 -38.62 -2.66 -21.58
C CYS A 12 -38.20 -3.98 -20.93
N LEU A 13 -37.55 -4.87 -21.68
CA LEU A 13 -37.11 -6.16 -21.15
C LEU A 13 -35.68 -6.55 -21.55
N THR A 14 -34.76 -5.59 -21.59
CA THR A 14 -33.31 -5.87 -21.77
C THR A 14 -32.39 -5.09 -20.83
N ALA A 15 -32.90 -4.33 -19.86
CA ALA A 15 -32.06 -3.52 -18.96
C ALA A 15 -31.68 -4.21 -17.62
N ALA A 16 -32.02 -5.48 -17.42
CA ALA A 16 -31.83 -6.16 -16.13
C ALA A 16 -30.51 -6.96 -16.00
N LEU A 17 -29.64 -6.97 -17.01
CA LEU A 17 -28.40 -7.77 -16.99
C LEU A 17 -27.10 -6.94 -16.82
N SER A 18 -27.16 -5.61 -16.81
CA SER A 18 -25.97 -4.76 -16.63
C SER A 18 -25.83 -4.15 -15.23
N ALA A 19 -26.73 -4.46 -14.29
CA ALA A 19 -26.73 -3.89 -12.94
C ALA A 19 -26.11 -4.81 -11.86
N CYS A 20 -25.73 -6.05 -12.19
CA CYS A 20 -25.12 -6.96 -11.22
C CYS A 20 -23.59 -6.87 -11.14
N GLN A 21 -22.89 -6.27 -12.11
CA GLN A 21 -21.43 -6.12 -12.06
C GLN A 21 -20.98 -4.86 -11.31
N LYS A 22 -21.85 -3.86 -11.16
CA LYS A 22 -21.48 -2.57 -10.56
C LYS A 22 -21.46 -2.56 -9.03
N LYS A 23 -22.03 -3.58 -8.38
CA LYS A 23 -22.07 -3.65 -6.91
C LYS A 23 -20.86 -4.32 -6.28
N ALA A 24 -20.23 -5.26 -6.98
CA ALA A 24 -19.05 -5.97 -6.48
C ALA A 24 -17.77 -5.11 -6.57
N ASP A 25 -17.69 -4.28 -7.62
CA ASP A 25 -16.57 -3.38 -7.89
C ASP A 25 -16.49 -2.25 -6.84
N ASP A 26 -17.64 -1.63 -6.54
CA ASP A 26 -17.74 -0.55 -5.55
C ASP A 26 -17.43 -1.02 -4.12
N SER A 27 -17.74 -2.28 -3.77
CA SER A 27 -17.44 -2.83 -2.43
C SER A 27 -15.98 -3.23 -2.28
N LEU A 28 -15.35 -3.76 -3.33
CA LEU A 28 -13.93 -4.15 -3.31
C LEU A 28 -13.02 -2.94 -3.09
N GLU A 29 -13.19 -1.88 -3.89
CA GLU A 29 -12.39 -0.66 -3.70
C GLU A 29 -12.62 -0.03 -2.32
N ALA A 30 -13.85 -0.08 -1.79
CA ALA A 30 -14.16 0.45 -0.48
C ALA A 30 -13.45 -0.33 0.64
N ASP A 31 -13.55 -1.66 0.63
CA ASP A 31 -12.89 -2.52 1.63
C ASP A 31 -11.36 -2.39 1.55
N LEU A 32 -10.81 -2.30 0.34
CA LEU A 32 -9.38 -2.08 0.14
C LEU A 32 -8.92 -0.73 0.69
N ARG A 33 -9.68 0.34 0.46
CA ARG A 33 -9.37 1.68 1.02
C ARG A 33 -9.37 1.66 2.54
N VAL A 34 -10.38 1.05 3.16
CA VAL A 34 -10.43 0.89 4.62
C VAL A 34 -9.18 0.18 5.11
N SER A 35 -8.82 -0.94 4.49
CA SER A 35 -7.63 -1.71 4.87
C SER A 35 -6.34 -0.89 4.74
N LEU A 36 -6.12 -0.22 3.60
CA LEU A 36 -4.93 0.60 3.36
C LEU A 36 -4.87 1.82 4.30
N ASP A 37 -6.01 2.47 4.55
CA ASP A 37 -6.10 3.59 5.46
C ASP A 37 -5.77 3.16 6.89
N THR A 38 -6.30 2.01 7.35
CA THR A 38 -5.94 1.45 8.67
C THR A 38 -4.44 1.14 8.76
N LEU A 39 -3.85 0.52 7.72
CA LEU A 39 -2.42 0.21 7.68
C LEU A 39 -1.54 1.46 7.80
N ILE A 40 -1.91 2.53 7.11
CA ILE A 40 -1.16 3.78 7.03
C ILE A 40 -1.35 4.63 8.31
N GLN A 41 -2.56 4.67 8.85
CA GLN A 41 -2.90 5.48 10.02
C GLN A 41 -2.53 4.78 11.35
N GLY A 42 -2.26 3.47 11.31
CA GLY A 42 -1.92 2.70 12.50
C GLY A 42 -3.08 2.53 13.48
N GLU A 43 -4.31 2.54 12.97
CA GLU A 43 -5.53 2.37 13.78
C GLU A 43 -5.75 0.90 14.17
N ASP A 44 -6.67 0.66 15.12
CA ASP A 44 -7.01 -0.66 15.63
C ASP A 44 -7.53 -1.56 14.49
N LEU A 45 -6.90 -2.71 14.28
CA LEU A 45 -7.18 -3.62 13.15
C LEU A 45 -8.53 -4.32 13.25
N GLN A 46 -9.23 -4.21 14.39
CA GLN A 46 -10.49 -4.93 14.64
C GLN A 46 -11.59 -4.61 13.63
N ASP A 47 -11.53 -3.43 12.99
CA ASP A 47 -12.48 -3.00 11.95
C ASP A 47 -11.87 -3.05 10.53
N SER A 48 -10.69 -3.67 10.37
CA SER A 48 -9.98 -3.76 9.10
C SER A 48 -10.21 -5.08 8.38
N TYR A 49 -10.27 -5.04 7.05
CA TYR A 49 -10.31 -6.24 6.22
C TYR A 49 -8.88 -6.68 5.88
N ILE A 50 -8.05 -6.92 6.90
CA ILE A 50 -6.67 -7.37 6.71
C ILE A 50 -6.58 -8.81 7.20
N TYR A 51 -6.08 -9.69 6.34
CA TYR A 51 -5.84 -11.07 6.73
C TYR A 51 -4.62 -11.11 7.67
N GLU A 52 -4.87 -11.36 8.95
CA GLU A 52 -3.81 -11.48 9.95
C GLU A 52 -2.90 -12.66 9.61
N THR A 53 -1.70 -12.34 9.11
CA THR A 53 -0.58 -13.27 9.04
C THR A 53 0.39 -12.89 10.15
N ASP A 54 1.05 -13.88 10.77
CA ASP A 54 1.98 -13.68 11.90
C ASP A 54 3.09 -12.64 11.62
N LEU A 55 3.36 -12.35 10.34
CA LEU A 55 4.31 -11.34 9.85
C LEU A 55 3.88 -9.89 10.13
N TRP A 56 2.58 -9.59 10.23
CA TRP A 56 2.09 -8.23 10.45
C TRP A 56 2.23 -7.77 11.90
N ASN A 57 2.18 -8.71 12.85
CA ASN A 57 2.34 -8.42 14.28
C ASN A 57 3.72 -7.83 14.63
N SER A 58 4.76 -8.10 13.83
CA SER A 58 6.08 -7.47 13.99
C SER A 58 6.16 -6.01 13.50
N VAL A 59 5.26 -5.58 12.61
CA VAL A 59 5.19 -4.20 12.08
C VAL A 59 4.31 -3.32 12.96
N GLN A 60 3.30 -3.91 13.63
CA GLN A 60 2.41 -3.25 14.58
C GLN A 60 3.10 -2.79 15.88
N GLY A 61 4.17 -3.46 16.31
CA GLY A 61 5.04 -3.01 17.41
C GLY A 61 6.03 -1.91 17.00
N GLY A 62 5.63 -1.07 16.03
CA GLY A 62 6.49 -0.11 15.34
C GLY A 62 7.16 0.86 16.30
N SER A 63 8.40 1.23 15.99
CA SER A 63 9.03 2.36 16.67
C SER A 63 8.35 3.66 16.21
N PRO A 64 8.33 4.73 17.04
CA PRO A 64 7.71 6.01 16.69
C PRO A 64 8.16 6.57 15.32
N GLU A 65 9.35 6.20 14.87
CA GLU A 65 9.92 6.64 13.60
C GLU A 65 9.28 5.93 12.41
N LEU A 66 8.93 4.65 12.53
CA LEU A 66 8.16 3.94 11.50
C LEU A 66 6.72 4.47 11.42
N ASP A 67 6.13 4.87 12.54
CA ASP A 67 4.82 5.54 12.54
C ASP A 67 4.90 6.89 11.82
N ALA A 68 5.96 7.66 12.07
CA ALA A 68 6.20 8.93 11.41
C ALA A 68 6.33 8.75 9.90
N VAL A 69 7.09 7.75 9.42
CA VAL A 69 7.19 7.42 7.99
C VAL A 69 5.83 7.05 7.42
N ARG A 70 5.12 6.10 8.04
CA ARG A 70 3.80 5.64 7.57
C ARG A 70 2.80 6.78 7.44
N SER A 71 2.76 7.71 8.39
CA SER A 71 1.86 8.86 8.37
C SER A 71 2.04 9.80 7.16
N LYS A 72 3.15 9.70 6.44
CA LYS A 72 3.45 10.50 5.24
C LYS A 72 3.14 9.76 3.93
N ILE A 73 2.77 8.49 4.01
CA ILE A 73 2.47 7.67 2.84
C ILE A 73 1.11 8.06 2.30
N THR A 74 1.05 8.21 0.98
CA THR A 74 -0.21 8.31 0.23
C THR A 74 -0.25 7.23 -0.83
N TYR A 75 -1.44 6.90 -1.31
CA TYR A 75 -1.59 5.85 -2.32
C TYR A 75 -2.67 6.16 -3.35
N LYS A 76 -2.59 5.46 -4.46
CA LYS A 76 -3.60 5.44 -5.52
C LYS A 76 -3.84 4.00 -5.94
N ILE A 77 -5.07 3.53 -5.78
CA ILE A 77 -5.54 2.29 -6.42
C ILE A 77 -5.61 2.58 -7.92
N THR A 78 -4.83 1.85 -8.71
CA THR A 78 -4.70 2.03 -10.16
C THR A 78 -5.53 1.02 -10.95
N ASP A 79 -5.75 -0.14 -10.34
CA ASP A 79 -6.50 -1.27 -10.89
C ASP A 79 -6.97 -2.11 -9.71
N ALA A 80 -8.17 -2.64 -9.78
CA ALA A 80 -8.74 -3.49 -8.74
C ALA A 80 -9.72 -4.46 -9.39
N GLU A 81 -9.53 -5.75 -9.13
CA GLU A 81 -10.38 -6.81 -9.66
C GLU A 81 -10.52 -7.93 -8.64
N GLU A 82 -11.44 -8.88 -8.89
CA GLU A 82 -11.66 -9.99 -7.97
C GLU A 82 -10.36 -10.77 -7.72
N GLY A 83 -9.86 -10.71 -6.49
CA GLY A 83 -8.67 -11.43 -6.06
C GLY A 83 -7.36 -10.63 -6.09
N SER A 84 -7.33 -9.44 -6.70
CA SER A 84 -6.11 -8.63 -6.76
C SER A 84 -6.35 -7.13 -6.90
N ALA A 85 -5.35 -6.34 -6.51
CA ALA A 85 -5.33 -4.91 -6.79
C ALA A 85 -3.92 -4.41 -7.08
N LYS A 86 -3.80 -3.40 -7.94
CA LYS A 86 -2.54 -2.68 -8.17
C LYS A 86 -2.61 -1.32 -7.52
N VAL A 87 -1.71 -1.09 -6.58
CA VAL A 87 -1.66 0.15 -5.81
C VAL A 87 -0.31 0.82 -6.01
N GLN A 88 -0.36 2.11 -6.34
CA GLN A 88 0.82 2.96 -6.39
C GLN A 88 0.93 3.71 -5.07
N PHE A 89 1.98 3.44 -4.31
CA PHE A 89 2.32 4.13 -3.08
C PHE A 89 3.35 5.22 -3.34
N PHE A 90 3.18 6.34 -2.65
CA PHE A 90 4.11 7.46 -2.60
C PHE A 90 4.55 7.60 -1.15
N ALA A 91 5.75 7.11 -0.85
CA ALA A 91 6.28 7.06 0.50
C ALA A 91 7.57 7.90 0.60
N PRO A 92 7.95 8.35 1.82
CA PRO A 92 9.27 8.90 2.04
C PRO A 92 10.34 7.93 1.58
N ASP A 93 11.34 8.41 0.83
CA ASP A 93 12.52 7.62 0.48
C ASP A 93 13.48 7.63 1.67
N VAL A 94 13.25 6.69 2.60
CA VAL A 94 13.98 6.64 3.87
C VAL A 94 15.47 6.44 3.63
N LEU A 95 15.86 5.63 2.63
CA LEU A 95 17.27 5.43 2.31
C LEU A 95 17.93 6.74 1.87
N THR A 96 17.32 7.46 0.93
CA THR A 96 17.87 8.74 0.46
C THR A 96 17.98 9.77 1.60
N ILE A 97 17.01 9.79 2.53
CA ILE A 97 17.07 10.66 3.72
C ILE A 97 18.28 10.30 4.59
N LEU A 98 18.48 9.02 4.89
CA LEU A 98 19.57 8.55 5.74
C LEU A 98 20.94 8.75 5.07
N GLU A 99 21.07 8.48 3.77
CA GLU A 99 22.31 8.72 3.01
C GLU A 99 22.68 10.21 2.97
N THR A 100 21.66 11.08 2.85
CA THR A 100 21.86 12.53 2.94
C THR A 100 22.37 12.92 4.32
N ALA A 101 21.75 12.40 5.39
CA ALA A 101 22.17 12.67 6.76
C ALA A 101 23.62 12.23 7.02
N VAL A 102 24.02 11.02 6.58
CA VAL A 102 25.41 10.54 6.67
C VAL A 102 26.35 11.48 5.91
N SER A 103 25.97 11.91 4.71
CA SER A 103 26.77 12.83 3.89
C SER A 103 26.91 14.22 4.51
N GLU A 104 25.92 14.65 5.30
CA GLU A 104 25.91 15.90 6.06
C GLU A 104 26.60 15.79 7.43
N GLY A 105 27.02 14.58 7.81
CA GLY A 105 27.89 14.34 8.97
C GLY A 105 27.24 13.59 10.13
N ALA A 106 26.04 13.03 9.96
CA ALA A 106 25.44 12.14 10.97
C ALA A 106 26.35 10.92 11.19
N GLY A 107 26.83 10.76 12.43
CA GLY A 107 27.82 9.76 12.83
C GLY A 107 27.28 8.64 13.71
N ASP A 108 26.05 8.77 14.21
CA ASP A 108 25.41 7.74 15.04
C ASP A 108 23.92 7.59 14.76
N THR A 109 23.31 6.60 15.40
CA THR A 109 21.90 6.27 15.21
C THR A 109 20.98 7.41 15.62
N GLN A 110 21.26 8.16 16.69
CA GLN A 110 20.36 9.23 17.13
C GLN A 110 20.35 10.36 16.12
N GLU A 111 21.52 10.75 15.60
CA GLU A 111 21.63 11.78 14.57
C GLU A 111 20.91 11.39 13.27
N LEU A 112 20.91 10.10 12.91
CA LEU A 112 20.16 9.59 11.77
C LEU A 112 18.63 9.64 11.99
N LEU A 113 18.16 9.28 13.18
CA LEU A 113 16.74 9.34 13.52
C LEU A 113 16.25 10.80 13.60
N ASP A 114 17.07 11.70 14.15
CA ASP A 114 16.77 13.14 14.19
C ASP A 114 16.67 13.72 12.77
N ALA A 115 17.61 13.37 11.89
CA ALA A 115 17.56 13.79 10.49
C ALA A 115 16.34 13.24 9.74
N LEU A 116 15.96 11.99 10.01
CA LEU A 116 14.73 11.40 9.49
C LEU A 116 13.50 12.20 9.95
N GLU A 117 13.38 12.45 11.25
CA GLU A 117 12.24 13.19 11.80
C GLU A 117 12.15 14.61 11.20
N ASP A 118 13.28 15.32 11.13
CA ASP A 118 13.32 16.67 10.57
C ASP A 118 12.97 16.70 9.08
N SER A 119 13.42 15.69 8.30
CA SER A 119 13.04 15.55 6.90
C SER A 119 11.53 15.33 6.74
N LEU A 120 10.93 14.46 7.57
CA LEU A 120 9.49 14.14 7.54
C LEU A 120 8.59 15.31 7.98
N ARG A 121 9.11 16.25 8.78
CA ARG A 121 8.43 17.51 9.13
C ARG A 121 8.49 18.55 8.00
N GLY A 122 9.54 18.50 7.18
CA GLY A 122 9.79 19.41 6.07
C GLY A 122 9.43 18.83 4.71
N SER A 123 10.27 19.12 3.73
CA SER A 123 10.26 18.47 2.42
C SER A 123 11.18 17.25 2.46
N PHE A 124 10.66 16.11 2.04
CA PHE A 124 11.40 14.85 1.96
C PHE A 124 11.39 14.31 0.52
N PRO A 125 12.41 13.54 0.12
CA PRO A 125 12.38 12.78 -1.13
C PRO A 125 11.25 11.74 -1.09
N ILE A 126 10.58 11.56 -2.23
CA ILE A 126 9.49 10.59 -2.39
C ILE A 126 9.97 9.47 -3.32
N LYS A 127 9.74 8.23 -2.90
CA LYS A 127 9.90 7.04 -3.75
C LYS A 127 8.52 6.46 -4.05
N GLU A 128 8.34 6.08 -5.32
CA GLU A 128 7.13 5.43 -5.80
C GLU A 128 7.29 3.91 -5.73
N PHE A 129 6.28 3.22 -5.21
CA PHE A 129 6.22 1.77 -5.19
C PHE A 129 4.96 1.33 -5.91
N GLN A 130 5.10 0.49 -6.93
CA GLN A 130 3.97 -0.18 -7.56
C GLN A 130 3.88 -1.59 -6.96
N THR A 131 2.79 -1.86 -6.27
CA THR A 131 2.58 -3.11 -5.56
C THR A 131 1.34 -3.83 -6.10
N GLU A 132 1.47 -5.13 -6.30
CA GLU A 132 0.34 -6.01 -6.54
C GLU A 132 -0.11 -6.65 -5.21
N LEU A 133 -1.37 -6.44 -4.85
CA LEU A 133 -1.97 -6.90 -3.61
C LEU A 133 -2.87 -8.09 -3.91
N GLU A 134 -2.76 -9.16 -3.11
CA GLU A 134 -3.69 -10.27 -3.15
C GLU A 134 -4.89 -9.96 -2.25
N LEU A 135 -6.09 -10.20 -2.77
CA LEU A 135 -7.34 -10.01 -2.05
C LEU A 135 -8.07 -11.34 -1.91
N ARG A 136 -8.71 -11.56 -0.77
CA ARG A 136 -9.54 -12.74 -0.52
C ARG A 136 -10.92 -12.33 -0.07
N GLN A 137 -11.93 -12.76 -0.79
CA GLN A 137 -13.31 -12.57 -0.35
C GLN A 137 -13.61 -13.52 0.82
N VAL A 138 -14.05 -12.96 1.94
CA VAL A 138 -14.58 -13.68 3.10
C VAL A 138 -15.94 -13.08 3.42
N GLU A 139 -16.99 -13.89 3.27
CA GLU A 139 -18.37 -13.43 3.31
C GLU A 139 -18.61 -12.30 2.28
N ASP A 140 -19.05 -11.12 2.73
CA ASP A 140 -19.36 -9.98 1.88
C ASP A 140 -18.20 -8.97 1.76
N HIS A 141 -17.01 -9.31 2.28
CA HIS A 141 -15.87 -8.38 2.35
C HIS A 141 -14.60 -8.91 1.69
N TRP A 142 -13.81 -7.98 1.15
CA TRP A 142 -12.51 -8.26 0.55
C TRP A 142 -11.37 -8.01 1.53
N TYR A 143 -10.70 -9.08 1.92
CA TYR A 143 -9.56 -9.01 2.84
C TYR A 143 -8.25 -8.87 2.07
N LEU A 144 -7.45 -7.87 2.44
CA LEU A 144 -6.09 -7.67 1.99
C LEU A 144 -5.15 -8.71 2.61
N LEU A 145 -4.38 -9.41 1.78
CA LEU A 145 -3.29 -10.27 2.22
C LEU A 145 -1.98 -9.48 2.14
N PRO A 146 -1.35 -9.13 3.29
CA PRO A 146 -0.08 -8.41 3.27
C PRO A 146 1.04 -9.22 2.61
N ASN A 147 1.93 -8.54 1.89
CA ASN A 147 3.10 -9.12 1.27
C ASN A 147 4.34 -8.22 1.47
N ASP A 148 5.52 -8.72 1.06
CA ASP A 148 6.79 -8.01 1.24
C ASP A 148 6.85 -6.69 0.49
N GLU A 149 6.19 -6.59 -0.68
CA GLU A 149 6.12 -5.34 -1.46
C GLU A 149 5.33 -4.25 -0.73
N LEU A 150 4.16 -4.62 -0.17
CA LEU A 150 3.36 -3.73 0.66
C LEU A 150 4.14 -3.30 1.90
N ASN A 151 4.78 -4.25 2.60
CA ASN A 151 5.57 -3.93 3.78
C ASN A 151 6.76 -3.01 3.46
N ASN A 152 7.44 -3.24 2.33
CA ASN A 152 8.52 -2.38 1.87
C ASN A 152 8.01 -0.95 1.58
N ALA A 153 6.88 -0.82 0.88
CA ALA A 153 6.24 0.47 0.63
C ALA A 153 5.87 1.18 1.94
N LEU A 154 5.28 0.46 2.90
CA LEU A 154 4.92 0.98 4.23
C LEU A 154 6.13 1.37 5.08
N SER A 155 7.32 0.82 4.78
CA SER A 155 8.59 1.18 5.42
C SER A 155 9.35 2.31 4.72
N GLY A 156 8.82 2.86 3.61
CA GLY A 156 9.54 3.85 2.81
C GLY A 156 10.78 3.30 2.10
N GLY A 157 10.78 2.00 1.76
CA GLY A 157 11.87 1.33 1.06
C GLY A 157 12.99 0.77 1.96
N LEU A 158 12.85 0.84 3.28
CA LEU A 158 13.89 0.41 4.22
C LEU A 158 14.15 -1.10 4.15
N MET A 159 13.11 -1.92 3.92
CA MET A 159 13.26 -3.38 3.82
C MET A 159 14.08 -3.82 2.59
N GLU A 160 13.85 -3.17 1.45
CA GLU A 160 14.64 -3.36 0.22
C GLU A 160 16.09 -2.97 0.46
N ALA A 161 16.35 -1.80 1.04
CA ALA A 161 17.70 -1.33 1.36
C ALA A 161 18.48 -2.31 2.26
N TYR A 162 17.82 -2.83 3.30
CA TYR A 162 18.42 -3.84 4.18
C TYR A 162 18.77 -5.14 3.44
N THR A 163 17.86 -5.60 2.57
CA THR A 163 18.07 -6.82 1.78
C THR A 163 19.23 -6.65 0.80
N ASP A 164 19.31 -5.50 0.13
CA ASP A 164 20.38 -5.22 -0.83
C ASP A 164 21.74 -5.06 -0.14
N HIS A 165 21.79 -4.43 1.03
CA HIS A 165 23.02 -4.34 1.82
C HIS A 165 23.54 -5.71 2.26
N ILE A 166 22.64 -6.63 2.67
CA ILE A 166 23.03 -8.02 2.99
C ILE A 166 23.58 -8.72 1.75
N ARG A 167 22.94 -8.56 0.59
CA ARG A 167 23.41 -9.17 -0.66
C ARG A 167 24.79 -8.65 -1.04
N GLU A 168 25.00 -7.33 -0.99
CA GLU A 168 26.30 -6.71 -1.25
C GLU A 168 27.38 -7.25 -0.31
N TRP A 169 27.06 -7.43 0.98
CA TRP A 169 28.00 -8.02 1.94
C TRP A 169 28.32 -9.49 1.62
N ILE A 170 27.32 -10.30 1.28
CA ILE A 170 27.51 -11.72 0.89
C ILE A 170 28.35 -11.81 -0.40
N ASP A 171 28.03 -11.02 -1.41
CA ASP A 171 28.71 -11.03 -2.70
C ASP A 171 30.14 -10.45 -2.59
N GLY A 172 30.33 -9.45 -1.72
CA GLY A 172 31.65 -8.89 -1.38
C GLY A 172 32.53 -9.84 -0.56
N GLN A 173 31.95 -10.78 0.19
CA GLN A 173 32.66 -11.86 0.88
C GLN A 173 32.96 -13.05 -0.05
N GLY A 174 32.32 -13.14 -1.23
CA GLY A 174 32.54 -14.17 -2.25
C GLY A 174 33.77 -13.97 -3.15
N GLY A 175 34.56 -12.92 -2.90
CA GLY A 175 35.75 -12.55 -3.67
C GLY A 175 37.03 -13.30 -3.27
N ASP A 176 37.32 -14.36 -4.02
CA ASP A 176 38.61 -15.04 -4.25
C ASP A 176 39.17 -16.01 -3.16
N PRO A 177 39.00 -17.33 -3.32
CA PRO A 177 39.87 -18.31 -2.67
C PRO A 177 41.22 -18.34 -3.41
N SER A 178 42.10 -17.40 -3.07
CA SER A 178 43.55 -17.50 -3.33
C SER A 178 44.22 -18.50 -2.39
#